data_AF-A0A1G6LFR9-F1
#
_entry.id   AF-A0A1G6LFR9-F1
#
_cell.length_a   1.000
_cell.length_b   1.000
_cell.length_c   1.000
_cell.angle_alpha   90.00
_cell.angle_beta   90.00
_cell.angle_gamma   90.00
#
_symmetry.space_group_name_H-M   'P 1'
#
loop_
_entity.id
_entity.type
_entity.pdbx_description
1 polymer ?
#
loop_
_entity_poly.entity_id
_entity_poly.type
_entity_poly.pdbx_seq_one_letter_code
_entity_poly.pdbx_strand_id
1 'polypeptide(L)'
;MSRSITTVVRIIQFMKDSDVKISKKALFLVPIAYLIFPFDLVGDFFPVLGQIDDIAVFIVMWPVLRSLLNKYNNGDPDLEKNKKDPDAIDIDDYTVE
;
A
#
# COMPACT_ATOMS: atom_id res chain seq x y z
N MET A 1 -13.89 -14.43 -41.66
CA MET A 1 -13.40 -13.06 -41.39
C MET A 1 -14.51 -11.98 -41.35
N SER A 2 -15.76 -12.28 -41.76
CA SER A 2 -16.85 -11.29 -41.86
C SER A 2 -17.54 -10.90 -40.54
N ARG A 3 -17.53 -11.76 -39.53
CA ARG A 3 -18.30 -11.54 -38.27
C ARG A 3 -17.75 -10.41 -37.40
N SER A 4 -16.44 -10.20 -37.39
CA SER A 4 -15.80 -9.17 -36.58
C SER A 4 -16.12 -7.76 -37.09
N ILE A 5 -16.17 -7.57 -38.40
CA ILE A 5 -16.50 -6.27 -39.03
C ILE A 5 -17.94 -5.88 -38.70
N THR A 6 -18.88 -6.82 -38.81
CA THR A 6 -20.29 -6.58 -38.45
C THR A 6 -20.45 -6.17 -36.98
N THR A 7 -19.61 -6.71 -36.10
CA THR A 7 -19.65 -6.40 -34.67
C THR A 7 -19.20 -4.95 -34.39
N VAL A 8 -18.11 -4.51 -35.02
CA VAL A 8 -17.65 -3.11 -34.90
C VAL A 8 -18.69 -2.13 -35.42
N VAL A 9 -19.32 -2.42 -36.56
CA VAL A 9 -20.40 -1.60 -37.12
C VAL A 9 -21.58 -1.49 -36.15
N ARG A 10 -21.98 -2.59 -35.50
CA ARG A 10 -23.05 -2.59 -34.51
C ARG A 10 -22.71 -1.78 -33.26
N ILE A 11 -21.45 -1.80 -32.80
CA ILE A 11 -21.00 -0.98 -31.67
C ILE A 11 -21.08 0.51 -32.02
N ILE A 12 -20.65 0.90 -33.22
CA ILE A 12 -20.75 2.30 -33.67
C ILE A 12 -22.22 2.73 -33.78
N GLN A 13 -23.09 1.86 -34.30
CA GLN A 13 -24.53 2.11 -34.35
C GLN A 13 -25.12 2.28 -32.95
N PHE A 14 -24.79 1.39 -32.01
CA PHE A 14 -25.21 1.47 -30.60
C PHE A 14 -24.79 2.79 -29.93
N MET A 15 -23.58 3.29 -30.23
CA MET A 15 -23.10 4.56 -29.68
C MET A 15 -23.81 5.78 -30.29
N LYS A 16 -24.15 5.73 -31.59
CA LYS A 16 -24.86 6.81 -32.30
C LYS A 16 -26.37 6.81 -32.09
N ASP A 17 -26.96 5.70 -31.67
CA ASP A 17 -28.40 5.55 -31.49
C ASP A 17 -28.94 6.46 -30.38
N SER A 18 -29.83 7.40 -30.71
CA SER A 18 -30.42 8.34 -29.77
C SER A 18 -31.43 7.71 -28.81
N ASP A 19 -32.02 6.57 -29.14
CA ASP A 19 -32.99 5.86 -28.28
C ASP A 19 -32.30 5.13 -27.11
N VAL A 20 -30.99 4.91 -27.22
CA VAL A 20 -30.20 4.31 -26.15
C VAL A 20 -29.91 5.37 -25.08
N LYS A 21 -30.47 5.16 -23.88
CA LYS A 21 -30.20 5.99 -22.69
C LYS A 21 -28.70 6.17 -22.46
N ILE A 22 -28.30 7.40 -22.13
CA ILE A 22 -26.90 7.78 -21.86
C ILE A 22 -26.24 6.85 -20.82
N SER A 23 -26.98 6.39 -19.82
CA SER A 23 -26.46 5.48 -18.79
C SER A 23 -25.97 4.14 -19.36
N LYS A 24 -26.64 3.60 -20.37
CA LYS A 24 -26.23 2.35 -21.03
C LYS A 24 -24.97 2.54 -21.89
N LYS A 25 -24.83 3.70 -22.53
CA LYS A 25 -23.62 4.07 -23.27
C LYS A 25 -22.44 4.31 -22.34
N ALA A 26 -22.68 5.00 -21.22
CA ALA A 26 -21.67 5.22 -20.18
C ALA A 26 -21.19 3.88 -19.60
N LEU A 27 -22.09 2.95 -19.29
CA LEU A 27 -21.73 1.63 -18.78
C LEU A 27 -20.86 0.82 -19.76
N PHE A 28 -21.04 1.01 -21.06
CA PHE A 28 -20.18 0.42 -22.09
C PHE A 28 -18.83 1.15 -22.22
N LEU A 29 -18.81 2.48 -22.10
CA LEU A 29 -17.60 3.29 -22.22
C LEU A 29 -16.69 3.21 -20.99
N VAL A 30 -17.22 3.03 -19.79
CA VAL A 30 -16.45 2.92 -18.53
C VAL A 30 -15.32 1.89 -18.60
N PRO A 31 -15.55 0.62 -18.99
CA PRO A 31 -14.47 -0.36 -19.08
C PRO A 31 -13.47 -0.06 -20.22
N ILE A 32 -13.90 0.59 -21.30
CA ILE A 32 -12.98 1.03 -22.38
C ILE A 32 -12.11 2.19 -21.89
N ALA A 33 -12.70 3.15 -21.17
CA ALA A 33 -11.99 4.26 -20.56
C ALA A 33 -10.99 3.75 -19.50
N TYR A 34 -11.36 2.74 -18.72
CA TYR A 34 -10.47 2.08 -17.77
C TYR A 34 -9.31 1.35 -18.45
N LEU A 35 -9.56 0.70 -19.61
CA LEU A 35 -8.52 0.01 -20.38
C LEU A 35 -7.53 0.97 -21.05
N ILE A 36 -8.00 2.15 -21.47
CA ILE A 36 -7.16 3.22 -22.04
C ILE A 36 -6.43 4.00 -20.93
N PHE A 37 -7.05 4.08 -19.76
CA PHE A 37 -6.57 4.88 -18.63
C PHE A 37 -6.54 4.02 -17.35
N PRO A 38 -5.54 3.12 -17.22
CA PRO A 38 -5.39 2.26 -16.05
C PRO A 38 -4.79 3.07 -14.90
N PHE A 39 -5.59 3.96 -14.33
CA PHE A 39 -5.19 4.70 -13.13
C PHE A 39 -5.48 3.90 -11.87
N ASP A 40 -4.53 4.00 -10.94
CA ASP A 40 -4.59 3.45 -9.61
C ASP A 40 -5.77 4.07 -8.86
N LEU A 41 -6.77 3.26 -8.50
CA LEU A 41 -8.08 3.71 -7.99
C LEU A 41 -8.00 4.48 -6.66
N VAL A 42 -6.85 4.49 -5.98
CA VAL A 42 -6.60 5.25 -4.74
C VAL A 42 -5.20 5.91 -4.72
N GLY A 43 -4.20 5.40 -5.45
CA GLY A 43 -2.80 5.83 -5.30
C GLY A 43 -2.35 7.05 -6.13
N ASP A 44 -2.87 7.26 -7.34
CA ASP A 44 -2.22 8.19 -8.30
C ASP A 44 -3.08 9.39 -8.75
N PHE A 45 -4.33 9.55 -8.30
CA PHE A 45 -5.20 10.63 -8.80
C PHE A 45 -5.07 11.98 -8.06
N PHE A 46 -4.50 11.99 -6.85
CA PHE A 46 -4.28 13.20 -6.07
C PHE A 46 -2.84 13.18 -5.55
N PRO A 47 -1.88 13.87 -6.21
CA PRO A 47 -0.51 13.92 -5.76
C PRO A 47 -0.37 14.44 -4.31
N VAL A 48 -1.36 15.20 -3.83
CA VAL A 48 -1.44 15.70 -2.45
C VAL A 48 -2.04 14.67 -1.48
N LEU A 49 -3.00 13.82 -1.89
CA LEU A 49 -3.60 12.83 -0.99
C LEU A 49 -2.66 11.66 -0.73
N GLY A 50 -1.88 11.22 -1.73
CA GLY A 50 -0.83 10.22 -1.51
C GLY A 50 0.22 10.69 -0.51
N GLN A 51 0.64 11.96 -0.60
CA GLN A 51 1.56 12.57 0.36
C GLN A 51 0.95 12.76 1.76
N ILE A 52 -0.34 13.12 1.83
CA ILE A 52 -1.05 13.22 3.12
C ILE A 52 -1.15 11.85 3.80
N ASP A 53 -1.36 10.78 3.04
CA ASP A 53 -1.37 9.41 3.58
C ASP A 53 -0.01 9.03 4.17
N ASP A 54 1.08 9.27 3.43
CA ASP A 54 2.45 9.04 3.93
C ASP A 54 2.75 9.84 5.22
N ILE A 55 2.34 11.11 5.29
CA ILE A 55 2.50 11.97 6.48
C ILE A 55 1.63 11.47 7.63
N ALA A 56 0.39 11.05 7.35
CA ALA A 56 -0.52 10.52 8.36
C ALA A 56 0.01 9.22 8.98
N VAL A 57 0.47 8.29 8.14
CA VAL A 57 1.14 7.05 8.57
C VAL A 57 2.36 7.38 9.43
N PHE A 58 3.19 8.35 9.01
CA PHE A 58 4.35 8.78 9.79
C PHE A 58 3.97 9.35 11.16
N ILE A 59 2.97 10.23 11.24
CA ILE A 59 2.50 10.82 12.50
C ILE A 59 1.95 9.75 13.44
N VAL A 60 1.17 8.80 12.91
CA VAL A 60 0.57 7.71 13.69
C VAL A 60 1.63 6.72 14.19
N MET A 61 2.65 6.43 13.38
CA MET A 61 3.75 5.53 13.78
C MET A 61 4.78 6.19 14.71
N TRP A 62 4.90 7.52 14.71
CA TRP A 62 5.85 8.25 15.54
C TRP A 62 5.82 7.92 17.05
N PRO A 63 4.66 7.86 17.73
CA PRO A 63 4.60 7.46 19.14
C PRO A 63 5.05 6.02 19.37
N VAL A 64 4.74 5.10 18.44
CA VAL A 64 5.19 3.70 18.51
C VAL A 64 6.71 3.64 18.40
N LEU A 65 7.28 4.33 17.41
CA LEU A 65 8.72 4.42 17.22
C LEU A 65 9.42 5.06 18.44
N ARG A 66 8.87 6.14 19.00
CA ARG A 66 9.39 6.76 20.23
C ARG A 66 9.31 5.82 21.43
N SER A 67 8.24 5.04 21.57
CA SER A 67 8.12 4.06 22.64
C SER A 67 9.21 2.99 22.51
N LEU A 68 9.44 2.47 21.30
CA LEU A 68 10.49 1.50 21.02
C LEU A 68 11.89 2.07 21.31
N LEU A 69 12.18 3.30 20.86
CA LEU A 69 13.47 3.96 21.10
C LEU A 69 13.69 4.26 22.59
N ASN A 70 12.66 4.67 23.32
CA ASN A 70 12.77 4.91 24.75
C ASN A 70 13.01 3.61 25.53
N LYS A 71 12.36 2.50 25.13
CA LYS A 71 12.63 1.19 25.73
C LYS A 71 14.06 0.73 25.44
N TYR A 72 14.54 0.96 24.22
CA TYR A 72 15.92 0.67 23.86
C TYR A 72 16.94 1.51 24.66
N ASN A 73 16.73 2.83 24.76
CA ASN A 73 17.65 3.73 25.46
C ASN A 73 17.60 3.61 26.99
N ASN A 74 16.44 3.31 27.57
CA ASN A 74 16.30 3.14 29.01
C ASN A 74 16.76 1.76 29.50
N GLY A 75 17.34 0.94 28.62
CA GLY A 75 17.85 -0.38 28.97
C GLY A 75 16.76 -1.25 29.58
N ASP A 76 15.62 -1.40 28.89
CA ASP A 76 14.52 -2.24 29.37
C ASP A 76 15.10 -3.64 29.68
N PRO A 77 15.11 -4.10 30.96
CA PRO A 77 15.87 -5.27 31.40
C PRO A 77 15.40 -6.58 30.75
N ASP A 78 14.26 -6.57 30.07
CA ASP A 78 13.75 -7.72 29.31
C ASP A 78 14.46 -7.91 27.95
N LEU A 79 15.20 -6.90 27.45
CA LEU A 79 16.14 -7.05 26.33
C LEU A 79 17.52 -7.55 26.76
N GLU A 80 17.94 -7.28 27.99
CA GLU A 80 19.21 -7.77 28.55
C GLU A 80 19.13 -9.21 29.09
N LYS A 81 17.95 -9.66 29.55
CA LYS A 81 17.79 -11.02 30.09
C LYS A 81 18.11 -12.17 29.11
N ASN A 82 18.13 -11.91 27.80
CA ASN A 82 18.57 -12.90 26.80
C ASN A 82 20.08 -12.83 26.48
N LYS A 83 20.85 -11.93 27.11
CA LYS A 83 22.32 -11.85 26.94
C LYS A 83 23.11 -12.40 28.12
N LYS A 84 22.48 -12.72 29.25
CA LYS A 84 23.11 -13.57 30.27
C LYS A 84 22.88 -15.02 29.90
N ASP A 85 23.77 -15.52 29.06
CA ASP A 85 23.96 -16.95 28.88
C ASP A 85 24.21 -17.55 30.28
N PRO A 86 23.37 -18.49 30.75
CA PRO A 86 23.52 -19.07 32.09
C PRO A 86 24.84 -19.85 32.25
N ASP A 87 25.58 -20.09 31.16
CA ASP A 87 26.85 -20.81 31.13
C ASP A 87 28.06 -19.89 30.93
N ALA A 88 27.87 -18.56 30.90
CA ALA A 88 28.98 -17.62 30.87
C ALA A 88 29.68 -17.57 32.24
N ILE A 89 30.87 -18.15 32.30
CA ILE A 89 31.76 -18.10 33.47
C ILE A 89 32.52 -16.78 33.42
N ASP A 90 32.26 -15.87 34.37
CA ASP A 90 33.04 -14.64 34.55
C ASP A 90 34.47 -15.01 35.01
N ILE A 91 35.49 -14.62 34.23
CA ILE A 91 36.92 -14.96 34.45
C ILE A 91 37.56 -14.00 35.47
N ASP A 92 36.77 -13.32 36.29
CA ASP A 92 37.28 -12.29 37.20
C ASP A 92 37.75 -12.84 38.56
N ASP A 93 37.57 -14.15 38.81
CA ASP A 93 37.82 -14.76 40.14
C ASP A 93 39.10 -15.63 40.23
N TYR A 94 40.05 -15.48 39.29
CA TYR A 94 41.37 -16.11 39.41
C TYR A 94 42.36 -15.19 40.11
N THR A 95 42.48 -15.31 41.43
CA THR A 95 43.69 -14.88 42.14
C THR A 95 44.82 -15.85 41.82
N VAL A 96 45.81 -15.40 41.05
CA VAL A 96 47.10 -16.08 40.91
C VAL A 96 47.87 -15.92 42.22
N GLU A 97 47.91 -17.01 43.01
CA GLU A 97 48.86 -17.19 44.11
C GLU A 97 50.29 -17.42 43.60
#